data_AF-A0A968ZFZ6-F1
#
_entry.id   AF-A0A968ZFZ6-F1
#
_cell.length_a   1.000
_cell.length_b   1.000
_cell.length_c   1.000
_cell.angle_alpha   90.00
_cell.angle_beta   90.00
_cell.angle_gamma   90.00
#
_symmetry.space_group_name_H-M   'P 1'
#
loop_
_entity.id
_entity.type
_entity.pdbx_description
1 polymer ?
#
loop_
_entity_poly.entity_id
_entity_poly.type
_entity_poly.pdbx_seq_one_letter_code
_entity_poly.pdbx_strand_id
1 'polypeptide(L)' 'MGDKGYQGINKLHKNSQIPQKKPRGKKLTKEQKKQNRELAVQRIVVENIYRSLKIFRILSERYRNRGKRFS' A
#
# COMPACT_ATOMS: atom_id res chain seq x y z
N MET A 1 -11.44 7.41 -1.11
CA MET A 1 -10.95 8.80 -1.30
C MET A 1 -9.49 9.01 -0.83
N GLY A 2 -8.61 7.98 -0.82
CA GLY A 2 -7.26 8.11 -0.22
C GLY A 2 -6.09 8.43 -1.16
N ASP A 3 -6.14 8.07 -2.45
CA ASP A 3 -4.92 8.07 -3.28
C ASP A 3 -4.53 9.40 -3.93
N LYS A 4 -5.28 10.50 -3.72
CA LYS A 4 -4.84 11.80 -4.25
C LYS A 4 -3.63 12.35 -3.48
N GLY A 5 -3.52 12.06 -2.18
CA GLY A 5 -2.40 12.51 -1.35
C GLY A 5 -1.04 11.98 -1.79
N TYR A 6 -1.03 10.83 -2.49
CA TYR A 6 0.19 10.19 -2.96
C TYR A 6 0.60 10.59 -4.38
N GLN A 7 -0.16 11.43 -5.10
CA GLN A 7 0.16 11.80 -6.50
C GLN A 7 1.48 12.58 -6.68
N GLY A 8 2.16 12.94 -5.59
CA GLY A 8 3.51 13.51 -5.61
C GLY A 8 4.62 12.58 -5.11
N ILE A 9 4.31 11.35 -4.66
CA ILE A 9 5.31 10.52 -3.99
C ILE A 9 6.46 10.12 -4.92
N ASN A 10 6.21 10.04 -6.23
CA ASN A 10 7.25 9.79 -7.24
C ASN A 10 8.34 10.88 -7.24
N LYS A 11 8.02 12.11 -6.78
CA LYS A 11 9.01 13.20 -6.63
C LYS A 11 9.97 12.96 -5.46
N LEU A 12 9.51 12.28 -4.40
CA LEU A 12 10.28 11.99 -3.19
C LEU A 12 10.96 10.62 -3.27
N HIS A 13 10.31 9.65 -3.90
CA HIS A 13 10.77 8.28 -4.02
C HIS A 13 10.63 7.82 -5.47
N LYS A 14 11.74 7.86 -6.22
CA LYS A 14 11.80 7.53 -7.65
C LYS A 14 11.23 6.14 -7.99
N ASN A 15 11.37 5.18 -7.08
CA ASN A 15 10.91 3.80 -7.28
C ASN A 15 9.44 3.57 -6.87
N SER A 16 8.70 4.64 -6.54
CA SER A 16 7.30 4.49 -6.17
C SER A 16 6.44 4.12 -7.37
N GLN A 17 5.65 3.06 -7.20
CA GLN A 17 4.71 2.61 -8.22
C GLN A 17 3.29 2.89 -7.75
N ILE A 18 2.56 3.72 -8.50
CA ILE A 18 1.18 4.10 -8.21
C ILE A 18 0.29 3.58 -9.33
N PRO A 19 -0.87 2.96 -9.02
CA PRO A 19 -1.85 2.59 -10.04
C PRO A 19 -2.29 3.80 -10.86
N GLN A 20 -2.43 3.60 -12.16
CA GLN A 20 -2.92 4.64 -13.05
C GLN A 20 -4.41 4.87 -12.81
N LYS A 21 -4.77 6.12 -12.49
CA LYS A 21 -6.18 6.52 -12.32
C LYS A 21 -6.83 6.83 -13.65
N LYS A 22 -8.13 6.56 -13.74
CA LYS A 22 -8.94 7.01 -14.87
C LYS A 22 -8.94 8.56 -14.93
N PRO A 23 -8.69 9.18 -16.10
CA PRO A 23 -8.88 10.62 -16.26
C PRO A 23 -10.36 10.98 -16.17
N ARG A 24 -10.67 12.23 -15.80
CA ARG A 24 -12.06 12.71 -15.80
C ARG A 24 -12.64 12.60 -17.23
N GLY A 25 -13.79 11.95 -17.37
CA GLY A 25 -14.46 11.76 -18.66
C GLY A 25 -13.80 10.76 -19.62
N LYS A 26 -12.73 10.07 -19.21
CA LYS A 26 -12.02 9.09 -20.06
C LYS A 26 -11.94 7.71 -19.40
N LYS A 27 -11.69 6.68 -20.21
CA LYS A 27 -11.46 5.30 -19.76
C LYS A 27 -9.97 5.00 -19.72
N LEU A 28 -9.58 4.03 -18.88
CA LEU A 28 -8.24 3.45 -18.91
C LEU A 28 -8.08 2.60 -20.17
N THR A 29 -6.92 2.68 -20.81
CA THR A 29 -6.56 1.79 -21.92
C THR A 29 -6.39 0.35 -21.42
N LYS A 30 -6.32 -0.61 -22.34
CA LYS A 30 -6.15 -2.04 -21.98
C LYS A 30 -4.80 -2.25 -21.29
N GLU A 31 -3.77 -1.58 -21.77
CA GLU A 31 -2.39 -1.63 -21.25
C GLU A 31 -2.34 -1.10 -19.82
N GLN A 32 -2.97 0.05 -19.56
CA GLN A 32 -3.03 0.64 -18.22
C GLN A 32 -3.75 -0.28 -17.24
N LYS A 33 -4.82 -0.94 -17.67
CA LYS A 33 -5.54 -1.93 -16.84
C LYS A 33 -4.67 -3.14 -16.54
N LYS A 34 -3.91 -3.64 -17.52
CA LYS A 34 -2.99 -4.77 -17.34
C LYS A 34 -1.90 -4.43 -16.31
N GLN A 35 -1.25 -3.27 -16.47
CA GLN A 35 -0.25 -2.78 -15.52
C GLN A 35 -0.82 -2.63 -14.10
N ASN A 36 -2.01 -2.04 -13.96
CA ASN A 36 -2.66 -1.91 -12.66
C ASN A 36 -2.97 -3.28 -12.02
N ARG A 37 -3.31 -4.29 -12.83
CA ARG A 37 -3.57 -5.65 -12.34
C ARG A 37 -2.29 -6.31 -11.82
N GLU A 38 -1.18 -6.19 -12.55
CA GLU A 38 0.13 -6.71 -12.11
C GLU A 38 0.57 -6.05 -10.80
N LEU A 39 0.42 -4.72 -10.70
CA LEU A 39 0.68 -3.99 -9.44
C LEU A 39 -0.23 -4.45 -8.30
N ALA A 40 -1.51 -4.70 -8.56
CA ALA A 40 -2.43 -5.20 -7.55
C ALA A 40 -2.03 -6.58 -7.02
N VAL A 41 -1.62 -7.50 -7.90
CA VAL A 41 -1.13 -8.84 -7.51
C VAL A 41 0.05 -8.73 -6.55
N GLN A 42 1.01 -7.86 -6.83
CA GLN A 42 2.16 -7.62 -5.96
C GLN A 42 1.76 -7.01 -4.61
N ARG A 43 0.80 -6.08 -4.61
CA ARG A 43 0.36 -5.37 -3.40
C ARG A 43 -0.44 -6.22 -2.42
N ILE A 44 -1.19 -7.22 -2.88
CA ILE A 44 -2.05 -8.07 -2.03
C ILE A 44 -1.29 -8.65 -0.83
N VAL A 45 -0.04 -9.10 -1.05
CA VAL A 45 0.78 -9.66 0.03
C VAL A 45 1.03 -8.63 1.14
N VAL A 46 1.43 -7.43 0.76
CA VAL A 46 1.73 -6.33 1.68
C VAL A 46 0.44 -5.84 2.37
N GLU A 47 -0.67 -5.75 1.65
CA GLU A 47 -1.97 -5.38 2.21
C GLU A 47 -2.47 -6.40 3.24
N ASN A 48 -2.27 -7.70 3.00
CA ASN A 48 -2.58 -8.75 3.97
C ASN A 48 -1.74 -8.60 5.25
N ILE A 49 -0.46 -8.29 5.13
CA ILE A 49 0.41 -8.02 6.29
C ILE A 49 -0.09 -6.78 7.05
N TYR A 50 -0.37 -5.68 6.35
CA TYR A 50 -0.92 -4.48 7.00
C TYR A 50 -2.25 -4.74 7.70
N ARG A 51 -3.11 -5.60 7.12
CA ARG A 51 -4.36 -6.01 7.76
C ARG A 51 -4.06 -6.75 9.08
N SER A 52 -3.15 -7.71 9.07
CA SER A 52 -2.73 -8.41 10.30
C SER A 52 -2.17 -7.45 11.34
N LEU A 53 -1.30 -6.52 10.94
CA LEU A 53 -0.75 -5.49 11.83
C LEU A 53 -1.83 -4.64 12.50
N LYS A 54 -2.89 -4.29 11.75
CA LYS A 54 -4.03 -3.54 12.28
C LYS A 54 -4.91 -4.37 13.21
N ILE A 55 -5.21 -5.63 12.83
CA ILE A 55 -6.04 -6.55 13.64
C ILE A 55 -5.40 -6.76 15.02
N PHE A 56 -4.11 -7.04 15.06
CA PHE A 56 -3.37 -7.22 16.30
C PHE A 56 -2.97 -5.91 16.97
N ARG A 57 -3.37 -4.77 16.41
CA ARG A 57 -3.06 -3.41 16.89
C ARG A 57 -1.57 -3.19 17.17
N ILE A 58 -0.70 -3.90 16.46
CA ILE A 58 0.77 -3.93 16.68
C ILE A 58 1.37 -2.53 16.56
N LEU A 59 0.87 -1.74 15.62
CA LEU A 59 1.34 -0.37 15.36
C LEU A 59 0.67 0.69 16.24
N SER A 60 -0.38 0.34 16.98
CA SER A 60 -1.21 1.29 17.72
C SER A 60 -1.12 1.13 19.23
N GLU A 61 -0.93 -0.09 19.72
CA GLU A 61 -0.79 -0.38 21.14
C GLU A 61 0.68 -0.36 21.57
N ARG A 62 0.94 0.11 22.79
CA ARG A 62 2.27 0.02 23.39
C ARG A 62 2.58 -1.46 23.65
N TYR A 63 3.70 -1.95 23.13
CA TYR A 63 4.19 -3.29 23.43
C TYR A 63 4.44 -3.44 24.93
N ARG A 64 3.78 -4.43 25.56
CA ARG A 64 3.82 -4.66 27.02
C ARG A 64 4.48 -6.00 27.41
N ASN A 65 5.06 -6.75 26.47
CA ASN A 65 5.58 -8.07 26.78
C ASN A 65 6.87 -8.00 27.65
N ARG A 66 7.01 -8.96 28.58
CA ARG A 66 8.01 -8.94 29.66
C ARG A 66 9.44 -8.94 29.12
N GLY A 67 10.23 -7.91 29.48
CA GLY A 67 11.64 -7.72 29.12
C GLY A 67 12.64 -8.72 29.74
N LYS A 68 12.24 -9.97 29.98
CA LYS A 68 13.10 -11.04 30.51
C LYS A 68 12.95 -12.33 29.70
N ARG A 69 13.05 -12.24 28.38
CA ARG A 69 13.03 -13.44 27.51
C ARG A 69 14.33 -13.66 26.74
N PHE A 70 15.23 -12.69 26.77
CA PHE A 70 16.61 -12.84 26.33
C PHE A 70 17.48 -12.71 27.58
N SER A 71 17.79 -13.86 28.19
CA SER A 71 18.98 -14.06 29.02
C SER A 71 20.05 -14.71 28.16
#